data_AF-A0A2D0HAL5-F1
#
_entry.id   AF-A0A2D0HAL5-F1
#
_cell.length_a   1.000
_cell.length_b   1.000
_cell.length_c   1.000
_cell.angle_alpha   90.00
_cell.angle_beta   90.00
_cell.angle_gamma   90.00
#
_symmetry.space_group_name_H-M   'P 1'
#
loop_
_entity.id
_entity.type
_entity.pdbx_description
1 polymer ?
#
loop_
_entity_poly.entity_id
_entity_poly.type
_entity_poly.pdbx_seq_one_letter_code
_entity_poly.pdbx_strand_id
1 'polypeptide(L)' 'MSNPVSCKVSLVDDCDMKTFTAIAERDPDTKFYVGYVSGFPGAHSQGETLNELQENLREVIEILLEELSLQTR' A
#
# COMPACT_ATOMS: atom_id res chain seq x y z
N MET A 1 -8.98 -18.83 9.93
CA MET A 1 -9.34 -17.43 9.60
C MET A 1 -8.14 -16.58 9.97
N SER A 2 -7.31 -16.19 9.01
CA SER A 2 -6.23 -15.23 9.26
C SER A 2 -6.87 -13.88 9.57
N ASN A 3 -6.56 -13.26 10.70
CA ASN A 3 -7.07 -11.93 11.00
C ASN A 3 -6.30 -10.91 10.16
N PRO A 4 -7.00 -10.00 9.44
CA PRO A 4 -6.35 -8.89 8.76
C PRO A 4 -5.63 -7.99 9.78
N VAL A 5 -4.40 -7.63 9.49
CA VAL A 5 -3.60 -6.66 10.23
C VAL A 5 -3.70 -5.33 9.49
N SER A 6 -4.11 -4.26 10.16
CA SER A 6 -4.06 -2.93 9.57
C SER A 6 -2.64 -2.39 9.64
N CYS A 7 -2.07 -1.96 8.52
CA CYS A 7 -0.77 -1.30 8.44
C CYS A 7 -0.96 0.14 7.94
N LYS A 8 -0.24 1.09 8.53
CA LYS A 8 -0.24 2.48 8.06
C LYS A 8 0.90 2.66 7.07
N VAL A 9 0.59 3.21 5.90
CA VAL A 9 1.57 3.60 4.89
C VAL A 9 1.57 5.13 4.84
N SER A 10 2.67 5.75 5.23
CA SER A 10 2.83 7.20 5.20
C SER A 10 3.72 7.59 4.03
N LEU A 11 3.24 8.50 3.17
CA LEU A 11 3.98 9.04 2.04
C LEU A 11 4.19 10.53 2.25
N VAL A 12 5.39 11.00 1.87
CA VAL A 12 5.76 12.41 1.92
C VAL A 12 5.67 12.94 0.49
N ASP A 13 4.68 13.78 0.22
CA ASP A 13 4.66 14.61 -0.99
C ASP A 13 5.29 15.98 -0.65
N ASP A 14 5.88 16.67 -1.62
CA ASP A 14 6.70 17.90 -1.46
C ASP A 14 6.06 19.04 -0.62
N CYS A 15 4.77 18.96 -0.28
CA CYS A 15 4.10 19.94 0.59
C CYS A 15 3.16 19.35 1.66
N ASP A 16 2.89 18.03 1.70
CA ASP A 16 1.92 17.45 2.65
C ASP A 16 2.20 15.97 3.00
N MET A 17 2.00 15.61 4.27
CA MET A 17 2.15 14.23 4.75
C MET A 17 0.86 13.45 4.50
N LYS A 18 0.80 12.69 3.39
CA LYS A 18 -0.35 11.86 3.07
C LYS A 18 -0.24 10.50 3.76
N THR A 19 -1.15 10.22 4.69
CA THR A 19 -1.24 8.91 5.37
C THR A 19 -2.33 8.07 4.74
N PHE A 20 -1.97 6.89 4.26
CA PHE A 20 -2.88 5.90 3.70
C PHE A 20 -3.00 4.70 4.65
N THR A 21 -4.20 4.15 4.75
CA THR A 21 -4.43 2.92 5.53
C THR A 21 -4.44 1.73 4.58
N ALA A 22 -3.51 0.80 4.80
CA ALA A 22 -3.46 -0.46 4.09
C ALA A 22 -3.98 -1.59 4.98
N ILE A 23 -4.72 -2.51 4.38
CA ILE A 23 -5.16 -3.75 5.03
C ILE A 23 -4.22 -4.84 4.55
N ALA A 24 -3.51 -5.49 5.47
CA ALA A 24 -2.61 -6.58 5.19
C ALA A 24 -3.19 -7.90 5.72
N GLU A 25 -3.33 -8.87 4.84
CA GLU A 25 -3.82 -10.21 5.16
C GLU A 25 -2.70 -11.23 4.96
N ARG A 26 -2.50 -12.09 5.94
CA ARG A 26 -1.49 -13.15 5.85
C ARG A 26 -2.11 -14.42 5.31
N ASP A 27 -1.63 -14.87 4.16
CA ASP A 27 -2.01 -16.15 3.59
C ASP A 27 -1.30 -17.29 4.36
N PRO A 28 -2.07 -18.22 4.97
CA PRO A 28 -1.50 -19.33 5.72
C PRO A 28 -0.81 -20.38 4.82
N ASP A 29 -1.17 -20.47 3.55
CA ASP A 29 -0.69 -21.47 2.59
C ASP A 29 0.60 -21.00 1.92
N THR A 30 0.60 -19.79 1.38
CA THR A 30 1.77 -19.23 0.68
C THR A 30 2.77 -18.56 1.63
N LYS A 31 2.36 -18.23 2.87
CA LYS A 31 3.11 -17.46 3.87
C LYS A 31 3.39 -16.00 3.51
N PHE A 32 2.86 -15.52 2.39
CA PHE A 32 2.95 -14.11 2.00
C PHE A 32 1.89 -13.26 2.71
N TYR A 33 2.21 -11.99 2.88
CA TYR A 33 1.26 -10.94 3.18
C TYR A 33 0.74 -10.34 1.88
N VAL A 34 -0.57 -10.22 1.76
CA VAL A 34 -1.26 -9.55 0.67
C VAL A 34 -1.85 -8.26 1.23
N GLY A 35 -1.56 -7.13 0.62
CA GLY A 35 -1.99 -5.82 1.09
C GLY A 35 -2.73 -5.02 0.04
N TYR A 36 -3.69 -4.21 0.49
CA TYR A 36 -4.40 -3.25 -0.35
C TYR A 36 -4.69 -1.95 0.40
N VAL A 37 -4.71 -0.82 -0.31
CA VAL A 37 -4.96 0.51 0.29
C VAL A 37 -6.42 0.90 0.17
N SER A 38 -7.05 1.24 1.30
CA SER A 38 -8.40 1.81 1.28
C SER A 38 -8.35 3.22 0.68
N GLY A 39 -9.04 3.43 -0.45
CA GLY A 39 -9.12 4.73 -1.12
C GLY A 39 -8.32 4.83 -2.43
N PHE A 40 -7.50 3.83 -2.76
CA PHE A 40 -6.76 3.75 -4.03
C PHE A 40 -7.05 2.42 -4.73
N PRO A 41 -8.12 2.32 -5.53
CA PRO A 41 -8.41 1.12 -6.31
C PRO A 41 -7.27 0.91 -7.32
N GLY A 42 -6.44 -0.11 -7.09
CA GLY A 42 -5.23 -0.37 -7.86
C GLY A 42 -3.97 -0.48 -7.01
N ALA A 43 -3.94 0.12 -5.82
CA ALA A 43 -2.84 -0.01 -4.87
C ALA A 43 -2.95 -1.31 -4.08
N HIS A 44 -2.49 -2.40 -4.71
CA HIS A 44 -2.40 -3.72 -4.12
C HIS A 44 -0.99 -4.28 -4.34
N SER A 45 -0.47 -4.99 -3.34
CA SER A 45 0.82 -5.65 -3.46
C SER A 45 0.91 -6.85 -2.52
N GLN A 46 2.02 -7.58 -2.60
CA GLN A 46 2.33 -8.72 -1.74
C GLN A 46 3.78 -8.67 -1.28
N GLY A 47 4.10 -9.32 -0.17
CA GLY A 47 5.47 -9.45 0.33
C GLY A 47 5.59 -10.59 1.34
N GLU A 48 6.78 -11.16 1.50
CA GLU A 48 7.04 -12.21 2.50
C GLU A 48 6.95 -11.65 3.93
N THR A 49 7.22 -10.35 4.08
CA THR A 49 7.18 -9.62 5.35
C THR A 49 6.31 -8.38 5.27
N LEU A 50 5.88 -7.86 6.42
CA LEU A 50 5.11 -6.61 6.49
C LEU A 50 5.92 -5.41 5.97
N ASN A 51 7.23 -5.39 6.19
CA ASN A 51 8.11 -4.34 5.67
C ASN A 51 8.17 -4.38 4.15
N GLU A 52 8.38 -5.57 3.57
CA GLU A 52 8.39 -5.74 2.11
C GLU A 52 7.05 -5.35 1.49
N LEU A 53 5.93 -5.77 2.10
CA LEU A 53 4.61 -5.35 1.67
C LEU A 53 4.46 -3.83 1.72
N GLN A 54 4.96 -3.17 2.77
CA GLN A 54 4.88 -1.72 2.93
C GLN A 54 5.69 -0.97 1.86
N GLU A 55 6.92 -1.40 1.58
CA GLU A 55 7.75 -0.80 0.53
C GLU A 55 7.12 -1.01 -0.85
N ASN A 56 6.66 -2.23 -1.16
CA ASN A 56 6.01 -2.52 -2.44
C ASN A 56 4.70 -1.72 -2.61
N LEU A 57 3.92 -1.54 -1.54
CA LEU A 57 2.72 -0.68 -1.58
C LEU A 57 3.11 0.79 -1.78
N ARG A 58 4.18 1.25 -1.13
CA ARG A 58 4.68 2.62 -1.29
C ARG A 58 5.05 2.90 -2.74
N GLU A 59 5.82 2.04 -3.39
CA GLU A 59 6.21 2.20 -4.80
C GLU A 59 4.97 2.29 -5.71
N VAL A 60 3.99 1.40 -5.53
CA VAL A 60 2.75 1.42 -6.34
C VAL A 60 1.97 2.72 -6.12
N ILE A 61 1.86 3.19 -4.87
CA ILE A 61 1.14 4.42 -4.58
C ILE A 61 1.91 5.64 -5.13
N GLU A 62 3.24 5.67 -5.04
CA GLU A 62 4.07 6.76 -5.62
C GLU A 62 3.82 6.87 -7.13
N ILE A 63 3.82 5.76 -7.86
CA ILE A 63 3.50 5.74 -9.31
C ILE A 63 2.08 6.28 -9.57
N LEU A 64 1.09 5.83 -8.79
CA LEU A 64 -0.30 6.29 -8.96
C LEU A 64 -0.46 7.77 -8.61
N LEU A 65 0.26 8.28 -7.60
CA LEU A 65 0.23 9.70 -7.23
C LEU A 65 0.89 10.58 -8.30
N GLU A 66 2.01 10.14 -8.87
CA GLU A 66 2.64 10.80 -10.00
C GLU A 66 1.67 10.88 -11.20
N GLU A 67 1.01 9.77 -11.54
CA GLU A 67 0.05 9.73 -12.64
C GLU A 67 -1.17 10.66 -12.42
N LEU A 68 -1.72 10.69 -11.21
CA LEU A 68 -2.82 11.60 -10.85
C LEU A 68 -2.42 13.07 -10.90
N SER A 69 -1.16 13.39 -10.57
CA SER A 69 -0.64 14.76 -10.66
C SER A 69 -0.52 15.26 -12.11
N LEU A 70 -0.31 14.35 -13.06
CA LEU A 70 -0.21 14.65 -14.49
C LEU A 70 -1.58 14.85 -15.15
N GLN A 71 -2.67 14.33 -14.57
CA GLN A 71 -4.02 14.44 -15.12
C GLN A 71 -4.72 15.78 -14.85
N THR A 72 -4.12 16.67 -14.04
CA THR A 72 -4.68 17.99 -13.71
C THR A 72 -4.03 19.13 -14.53
N ARG A 73 -3.39 18.82 -15.66
CA ARG A 73 -2.75 19.83 -16.54
C ARG A 73 -3.39 19.89 -17.91
#